data_AF-W8DVT8-F1
#
_entry.id   AF-W8DVT8-F1
#
_cell.length_a   1.000
_cell.length_b   1.000
_cell.length_c   1.000
_cell.angle_alpha   90.00
_cell.angle_beta   90.00
_cell.angle_gamma   90.00
#
_symmetry.space_group_name_H-M   'P 1'
#
loop_
_entity.id
_entity.type
_entity.pdbx_description
1 polymer ?
#
loop_
_entity_poly.entity_id
_entity_poly.type
_entity_poly.pdbx_seq_one_letter_code
_entity_poly.pdbx_strand_id
1 'polypeptide(L)'
;MKNIWQLTASFFIAGSMLFIAQAMAFTLVQKDSSVINTLFAQTKPQCIGRYVIEVPESFNNKLHDMIFIDDFKIESKPLFPPAFKQRVQLREKALHDAINKPENESVNAPFIKEKIVLPDGKGVIFDRNITGEDDLGRVLEAHVYVNMTAFVITAGILDLSDQKYMERKKTYIKAGFSEAQMNEKPAKLAAMQSLISRLSGRKDEDIPSARGVCIPNGFIRDDGGKHKEILIFRYENDDFVFGVDMDNTIKGSDDTLFNRSAQINEALKTSNQYTIKKVALSPNGIPAESWLFGGTQTIRSPVTGKDEKNTFYNFMLYANEQDATPDKPNLNIGFGSEYKKTRYSEAQMIEIWDRLVNSLRYK
;
A
#
# COMPACT_ATOMS: atom_id res chain seq x y z
N MET A 1 37.20 -14.48 -70.37
CA MET A 1 37.79 -14.04 -71.65
C MET A 1 37.12 -12.75 -72.07
N LYS A 2 37.94 -11.72 -72.39
CA LYS A 2 37.62 -10.42 -73.04
C LYS A 2 36.66 -9.49 -72.26
N ASN A 3 37.14 -8.41 -71.64
CA ASN A 3 37.68 -7.15 -72.17
C ASN A 3 36.63 -6.13 -72.63
N ILE A 4 36.93 -4.87 -72.27
CA ILE A 4 36.64 -3.60 -72.98
C ILE A 4 35.41 -2.79 -72.51
N TRP A 5 35.74 -1.77 -71.71
CA TRP A 5 35.63 -0.34 -72.04
C TRP A 5 34.25 0.27 -72.35
N GLN A 6 33.98 1.30 -71.54
CA GLN A 6 33.65 2.67 -71.95
C GLN A 6 32.21 3.12 -72.23
N LEU A 7 31.99 4.35 -71.70
CA LEU A 7 31.26 5.49 -72.25
C LEU A 7 29.74 5.57 -72.05
N THR A 8 29.40 6.50 -71.14
CA THR A 8 28.51 7.66 -71.36
C THR A 8 27.31 7.49 -72.28
N ALA A 9 26.11 7.75 -71.76
CA ALA A 9 25.25 8.84 -72.23
C ALA A 9 23.96 8.90 -71.40
N SER A 10 23.68 10.10 -70.90
CA SER A 10 22.40 10.48 -70.31
C SER A 10 21.27 10.36 -71.33
N PHE A 11 20.15 9.78 -70.92
CA PHE A 11 18.85 10.00 -71.54
C PHE A 11 17.91 10.60 -70.51
N PHE A 12 17.43 11.82 -70.79
CA PHE A 12 16.24 12.40 -70.19
C PHE A 12 15.01 11.69 -70.76
N ILE A 13 14.18 11.08 -69.92
CA ILE A 13 12.73 10.98 -70.17
C ILE A 13 12.02 11.23 -68.83
N ALA A 14 11.15 12.23 -68.85
CA ALA A 14 10.25 12.58 -67.78
C ALA A 14 9.32 11.41 -67.43
N GLY A 15 9.24 11.10 -66.14
CA GLY A 15 8.26 10.17 -65.59
C GLY A 15 7.83 10.69 -64.23
N SER A 16 6.67 11.32 -64.20
CA SER A 16 5.97 11.80 -63.02
C SER A 16 5.88 10.68 -61.98
N MET A 17 6.65 10.78 -60.89
CA MET A 17 6.34 10.04 -59.67
C MET A 17 5.78 10.99 -58.63
N LEU A 18 4.55 10.69 -58.23
CA LEU A 18 3.88 11.20 -57.06
C LEU A 18 4.85 11.18 -55.86
N PHE A 19 5.25 12.36 -55.39
CA PHE A 19 5.70 12.50 -54.01
C PHE A 19 4.47 12.30 -53.12
N ILE A 20 4.24 11.05 -52.71
CA ILE A 20 3.45 10.80 -51.51
C ILE A 20 4.28 11.37 -50.37
N ALA A 21 3.78 12.44 -49.78
CA ALA A 21 4.35 13.06 -48.59
C ALA A 21 4.50 12.00 -47.50
N GLN A 22 5.74 11.56 -47.24
CA GLN A 22 6.12 11.01 -45.94
C GLN A 22 6.11 12.14 -44.92
N ALA A 23 4.92 12.53 -44.50
CA ALA A 23 4.69 13.51 -43.46
C ALA A 23 3.52 13.07 -42.56
N MET A 24 3.48 11.79 -42.18
CA MET A 24 2.51 11.28 -41.18
C MET A 24 3.08 10.22 -40.23
N ALA A 25 4.41 10.20 -40.03
CA ALA A 25 5.04 9.32 -39.02
C ALA A 25 5.80 10.08 -37.91
N PHE A 26 6.04 11.39 -38.05
CA PHE A 26 6.78 12.17 -37.05
C PHE A 26 5.91 12.93 -36.04
N THR A 27 4.62 13.14 -36.33
CA THR A 27 3.72 13.91 -35.44
C THR A 27 3.05 13.07 -34.34
N LEU A 28 2.95 11.75 -34.50
CA LEU A 28 2.37 10.88 -33.48
C LEU A 28 3.34 10.66 -32.30
N VAL A 29 4.61 10.38 -32.60
CA VAL A 29 5.67 10.15 -31.60
C VAL A 29 5.90 11.35 -30.68
N GLN A 30 5.72 12.57 -31.18
CA GLN A 30 5.92 13.79 -30.39
C GLN A 30 4.77 14.07 -29.41
N LYS A 31 3.52 13.77 -29.79
CA LYS A 31 2.36 13.96 -28.91
C LYS A 31 2.30 12.91 -27.80
N ASP A 32 2.72 11.68 -28.10
CA ASP A 32 2.67 10.52 -27.20
C ASP A 32 3.63 10.62 -26.00
N SER A 33 4.78 11.29 -26.16
CA SER A 33 5.72 11.49 -25.03
C SER A 33 5.30 12.60 -24.06
N SER A 34 4.51 13.58 -24.50
CA SER A 34 4.23 14.80 -23.74
C SER A 34 3.48 14.56 -22.42
N VAL A 35 2.49 13.65 -22.43
CA VAL A 35 1.66 13.36 -21.24
C VAL A 35 2.45 12.57 -20.19
N ILE A 36 3.22 11.57 -20.62
CA ILE A 36 4.11 10.80 -19.73
C ILE A 36 5.20 11.69 -19.15
N ASN A 37 5.83 12.52 -19.98
CA ASN A 37 6.84 13.47 -19.53
C ASN A 37 6.26 14.50 -18.56
N THR A 38 4.97 14.85 -18.69
CA THR A 38 4.28 15.69 -17.71
C THR A 38 4.06 14.96 -16.38
N LEU A 39 3.61 13.69 -16.42
CA LEU A 39 3.39 12.89 -15.20
C LEU A 39 4.70 12.70 -14.41
N PHE A 40 5.81 12.44 -15.09
CA PHE A 40 7.13 12.26 -14.48
C PHE A 40 8.03 13.50 -14.57
N ALA A 41 7.46 14.70 -14.82
CA ALA A 41 8.24 15.94 -14.88
C ALA A 41 8.97 16.22 -13.56
N GLN A 42 8.31 15.88 -12.45
CA GLN A 42 8.86 15.89 -11.12
C GLN A 42 8.54 14.55 -10.45
N THR A 43 9.55 13.97 -9.82
CA THR A 43 9.43 12.71 -9.07
C THR A 43 9.95 12.91 -7.66
N LYS A 44 9.50 12.04 -6.77
CA LYS A 44 10.00 11.93 -5.41
C LYS A 44 10.24 10.47 -5.05
N PRO A 45 11.24 10.16 -4.21
CA PRO A 45 11.31 8.86 -3.59
C PRO A 45 10.12 8.68 -2.67
N GLN A 46 9.61 7.46 -2.58
CA GLN A 46 8.54 7.07 -1.68
C GLN A 46 9.02 5.87 -0.86
N CYS A 47 9.19 6.07 0.44
CA CYS A 47 9.57 4.99 1.34
C CYS A 47 8.35 4.19 1.79
N ILE A 48 8.33 2.88 1.50
CA ILE A 48 7.21 1.96 1.77
C ILE A 48 7.76 0.74 2.48
N GLY A 49 7.49 0.60 3.76
CA GLY A 49 8.01 -0.49 4.57
C GLY A 49 9.54 -0.54 4.53
N ARG A 50 10.09 -1.57 3.88
CA ARG A 50 11.53 -1.80 3.71
C ARG A 50 12.03 -1.49 2.29
N TYR A 51 11.21 -0.82 1.48
CA TYR A 51 11.48 -0.48 0.09
C TYR A 51 11.41 1.02 -0.18
N VAL A 52 12.02 1.42 -1.29
CA VAL A 52 11.87 2.76 -1.88
C VAL A 52 11.52 2.61 -3.36
N ILE A 53 10.56 3.41 -3.81
CA ILE A 53 10.14 3.52 -5.22
C ILE A 53 10.14 5.00 -5.59
N GLU A 54 10.62 5.36 -6.78
CA GLU A 54 10.46 6.71 -7.33
C GLU A 54 9.06 6.83 -7.95
N VAL A 55 8.27 7.78 -7.45
CA VAL A 55 6.91 8.03 -7.92
C VAL A 55 6.77 9.47 -8.43
N PRO A 56 5.80 9.76 -9.32
CA PRO A 56 5.42 11.12 -9.65
C PRO A 56 5.15 11.95 -8.39
N GLU A 57 5.55 13.22 -8.37
CA GLU A 57 5.33 14.10 -7.21
C GLU A 57 3.83 14.22 -6.84
N SER A 58 2.97 14.13 -7.85
CA SER A 58 1.50 14.14 -7.72
C SER A 58 0.92 12.92 -6.98
N PHE A 59 1.69 11.84 -6.81
CA PHE A 59 1.24 10.67 -6.08
C PHE A 59 1.14 11.00 -4.58
N ASN A 60 -0.06 10.85 -4.07
CA ASN A 60 -0.38 11.01 -2.66
C ASN A 60 -1.10 9.75 -2.17
N ASN A 61 -0.54 9.11 -1.16
CA ASN A 61 -1.10 7.88 -0.62
C ASN A 61 -2.51 8.16 -0.07
N LYS A 62 -3.46 7.28 -0.38
CA LYS A 62 -4.87 7.37 0.02
C LYS A 62 -5.18 6.53 1.26
N LEU A 63 -4.31 5.59 1.61
CA LEU A 63 -4.47 4.71 2.76
C LEU A 63 -3.56 5.16 3.89
N HIS A 64 -4.15 5.48 5.03
CA HIS A 64 -3.41 5.95 6.20
C HIS A 64 -3.61 5.08 7.42
N ASP A 65 -4.34 3.97 7.27
CA ASP A 65 -4.76 3.07 8.33
C ASP A 65 -4.55 1.57 7.98
N MET A 66 -3.89 1.28 6.86
CA MET A 66 -3.60 -0.10 6.41
C MET A 66 -2.18 -0.52 6.79
N ILE A 67 -1.81 -0.30 8.05
CA ILE A 67 -0.49 -0.58 8.60
C ILE A 67 -0.66 -1.46 9.83
N PHE A 68 -0.08 -2.64 9.78
CA PHE A 68 -0.14 -3.62 10.85
C PHE A 68 1.28 -4.01 11.28
N ILE A 69 1.57 -3.80 12.57
CA ILE A 69 2.81 -4.22 13.20
C ILE A 69 2.44 -5.14 14.35
N ASP A 70 2.78 -6.42 14.26
CA ASP A 70 2.23 -7.47 15.11
C ASP A 70 0.69 -7.42 15.14
N ASP A 71 0.10 -7.19 16.31
CA ASP A 71 -1.36 -7.07 16.48
C ASP A 71 -1.83 -5.61 16.52
N PHE A 72 -0.93 -4.66 16.23
CA PHE A 72 -1.22 -3.23 16.28
C PHE A 72 -1.63 -2.72 14.90
N LYS A 73 -2.86 -2.17 14.80
CA LYS A 73 -3.24 -1.32 13.68
C LYS A 73 -2.74 0.09 13.94
N ILE A 74 -2.05 0.68 12.97
CA ILE A 74 -1.48 2.02 13.06
C ILE A 74 -2.12 2.93 12.02
N GLU A 75 -2.64 4.06 12.48
CA GLU A 75 -3.10 5.14 11.64
C GLU A 75 -2.24 6.38 11.85
N SER A 76 -1.97 7.12 10.79
CA SER A 76 -1.00 8.23 10.84
C SER A 76 -1.43 9.40 9.95
N LYS A 77 -1.36 10.62 10.48
CA LYS A 77 -1.56 11.83 9.68
C LYS A 77 -0.75 13.01 10.20
N PRO A 78 -0.27 13.91 9.34
CA PRO A 78 0.23 15.20 9.76
C PRO A 78 -0.85 15.95 10.55
N LEU A 79 -0.47 16.55 11.67
CA LEU A 79 -1.40 17.31 12.51
C LEU A 79 -0.68 18.40 13.29
N PHE A 80 -1.31 19.57 13.41
CA PHE A 80 -0.77 20.62 14.27
C PHE A 80 -1.01 20.29 15.76
N PRO A 81 -0.10 20.69 16.67
CA PRO A 81 -0.21 20.32 18.08
C PRO A 81 -1.54 20.73 18.75
N PRO A 82 -2.11 21.93 18.51
CA PRO A 82 -3.42 22.29 19.07
C PRO A 82 -4.55 21.36 18.61
N ALA A 83 -4.55 20.98 17.33
CA ALA A 83 -5.54 20.06 16.76
C ALA A 83 -5.38 18.64 17.34
N PHE A 84 -4.15 18.20 17.61
CA PHE A 84 -3.91 16.95 18.32
C PHE A 84 -4.49 16.96 19.74
N LYS A 85 -4.22 18.02 20.52
CA LYS A 85 -4.78 18.18 21.87
C LYS A 85 -6.31 18.14 21.86
N GLN A 86 -6.92 18.87 20.94
CA GLN A 86 -8.37 18.87 20.76
C GLN A 86 -8.91 17.48 20.38
N ARG A 87 -8.25 16.75 19.46
CA ARG A 87 -8.62 15.38 19.08
C ARG A 87 -8.65 14.45 20.29
N VAL A 88 -7.62 14.50 21.14
CA VAL A 88 -7.54 13.67 22.35
C VAL A 88 -8.65 14.01 23.33
N GLN A 89 -8.91 15.29 23.58
CA GLN A 89 -9.99 15.74 24.46
C GLN A 89 -11.38 15.32 23.97
N LEU A 90 -11.65 15.50 22.67
CA LEU A 90 -12.91 15.08 22.06
C LEU A 90 -13.09 13.56 22.11
N ARG A 91 -12.00 12.81 21.89
CA ARG A 91 -12.04 11.35 21.99
C ARG A 91 -12.30 10.87 23.41
N GLU A 92 -11.61 11.43 24.40
CA GLU A 92 -11.84 11.14 25.81
C GLU A 92 -13.28 11.42 26.23
N LYS A 93 -13.82 12.59 25.85
CA LYS A 93 -15.22 12.93 26.08
C LYS A 93 -16.16 11.91 25.43
N ALA A 94 -15.94 11.57 24.17
CA ALA A 94 -16.77 10.59 23.46
C ALA A 94 -16.73 9.19 24.11
N LEU A 95 -15.62 8.81 24.74
CA LEU A 95 -15.51 7.56 25.48
C LEU A 95 -16.23 7.61 26.84
N HIS A 96 -16.21 8.74 27.54
CA HIS A 96 -17.04 8.92 28.73
C HIS A 96 -18.54 8.91 28.40
N ASP A 97 -18.93 9.58 27.31
CA ASP A 97 -20.32 9.65 26.85
C ASP A 97 -20.82 8.33 26.25
N ALA A 98 -19.94 7.32 26.09
CA ALA A 98 -20.29 6.03 25.50
C ALA A 98 -21.37 5.27 26.29
N ILE A 99 -21.52 5.52 27.59
CA ILE A 99 -22.61 4.94 28.40
C ILE A 99 -24.01 5.32 27.90
N ASN A 100 -24.15 6.43 27.17
CA ASN A 100 -25.43 6.90 26.66
C ASN A 100 -25.82 6.26 25.32
N LYS A 101 -24.97 5.39 24.76
CA LYS A 101 -25.25 4.70 23.50
C LYS A 101 -26.17 3.50 23.75
N PRO A 102 -27.21 3.29 22.94
CA PRO A 102 -28.18 2.21 23.16
C PRO A 102 -27.58 0.81 23.06
N GLU A 103 -26.46 0.64 22.34
CA GLU A 103 -25.76 -0.63 22.21
C GLU A 103 -24.96 -1.00 23.47
N ASN A 104 -24.74 -0.04 24.38
CA ASN A 104 -23.85 -0.20 25.51
C ASN A 104 -24.62 -0.48 26.80
N GLU A 105 -24.26 -1.56 27.48
CA GLU A 105 -24.88 -1.91 28.75
C GLU A 105 -24.22 -1.18 29.93
N SER A 106 -25.03 -0.68 30.86
CA SER A 106 -24.55 0.05 32.04
C SER A 106 -23.66 -0.78 32.97
N VAL A 107 -23.85 -2.12 32.97
CA VAL A 107 -23.03 -3.07 33.74
C VAL A 107 -21.57 -3.11 33.29
N ASN A 108 -21.29 -2.68 32.05
CA ASN A 108 -19.94 -2.65 31.48
C ASN A 108 -19.21 -1.32 31.78
N ALA A 109 -19.90 -0.33 32.37
CA ALA A 109 -19.29 0.93 32.76
C ALA A 109 -18.22 0.75 33.87
N PRO A 110 -17.20 1.63 33.95
CA PRO A 110 -16.91 2.73 33.03
C PRO A 110 -16.36 2.24 31.67
N PHE A 111 -16.57 3.02 30.60
CA PHE A 111 -16.11 2.68 29.24
C PHE A 111 -14.64 3.06 28.97
N ILE A 112 -14.03 3.80 29.90
CA ILE A 112 -12.58 3.95 30.04
C ILE A 112 -12.21 3.22 31.34
N LYS A 113 -11.44 2.15 31.23
CA LYS A 113 -10.93 1.37 32.37
C LYS A 113 -9.65 1.97 32.92
N GLU A 114 -8.81 2.50 32.04
CA GLU A 114 -7.60 3.22 32.43
C GLU A 114 -7.22 4.28 31.38
N LYS A 115 -6.66 5.38 31.86
CA LYS A 115 -6.03 6.41 31.04
C LYS A 115 -4.57 6.52 31.41
N ILE A 116 -3.68 6.17 30.49
CA ILE A 116 -2.23 6.13 30.71
C ILE A 116 -1.62 7.29 29.94
N VAL A 117 -1.11 8.29 30.66
CA VAL A 117 -0.43 9.44 30.05
C VAL A 117 0.97 9.04 29.63
N LEU A 118 1.33 9.31 28.37
CA LEU A 118 2.67 9.03 27.86
C LEU A 118 3.66 10.11 28.32
N PRO A 119 4.94 9.74 28.57
CA PRO A 119 6.00 10.69 28.93
C PRO A 119 6.14 11.84 27.92
N ASP A 120 6.69 12.96 28.38
CA ASP A 120 7.02 14.14 27.57
C ASP A 120 5.84 14.75 26.81
N GLY A 121 4.61 14.47 27.25
CA GLY A 121 3.40 14.93 26.57
C GLY A 121 3.21 14.30 25.19
N LYS A 122 3.83 13.14 24.92
CA LYS A 122 3.70 12.41 23.65
C LYS A 122 2.27 11.94 23.37
N GLY A 123 1.40 11.92 24.36
CA GLY A 123 -0.02 11.59 24.18
C GLY A 123 -0.57 10.74 25.31
N VAL A 124 -1.50 9.84 24.97
CA VAL A 124 -2.25 9.04 25.93
C VAL A 124 -2.60 7.68 25.34
N ILE A 125 -2.69 6.66 26.20
CA ILE A 125 -3.28 5.35 25.88
C ILE A 125 -4.57 5.21 26.69
N PHE A 126 -5.67 4.91 26.02
CA PHE A 126 -6.92 4.53 26.67
C PHE A 126 -7.05 3.01 26.65
N ASP A 127 -7.24 2.42 27.81
CA ASP A 127 -7.81 1.08 27.93
C ASP A 127 -9.32 1.25 28.00
N ARG A 128 -10.02 0.86 26.94
CA ARG A 128 -11.45 1.14 26.77
C ARG A 128 -12.23 -0.08 26.32
N ASN A 129 -13.52 -0.09 26.59
CA ASN A 129 -14.42 -1.13 26.08
C ASN A 129 -14.58 -1.06 24.56
N ILE A 130 -14.99 -2.17 23.98
CA ILE A 130 -15.55 -2.22 22.64
C ILE A 130 -17.03 -1.81 22.71
N THR A 131 -17.51 -1.04 21.73
CA THR A 131 -18.93 -0.61 21.71
C THR A 131 -19.81 -1.80 21.39
N GLY A 132 -20.86 -2.02 22.17
CA GLY A 132 -21.78 -3.15 21.97
C GLY A 132 -21.33 -4.49 22.54
N GLU A 133 -20.18 -4.53 23.23
CA GLU A 133 -19.61 -5.76 23.78
C GLU A 133 -19.48 -5.70 25.31
N ASP A 134 -19.20 -6.86 25.92
CA ASP A 134 -18.86 -6.96 27.34
C ASP A 134 -17.47 -6.35 27.62
N ASP A 135 -17.21 -5.96 28.88
CA ASP A 135 -15.96 -5.28 29.23
C ASP A 135 -14.77 -6.20 29.53
N LEU A 136 -14.86 -7.51 29.20
CA LEU A 136 -13.70 -8.41 29.17
C LEU A 136 -12.93 -8.24 27.85
N GLY A 137 -13.64 -7.96 26.75
CA GLY A 137 -13.07 -7.61 25.46
C GLY A 137 -12.84 -6.10 25.38
N ARG A 138 -11.58 -5.68 25.28
CA ARG A 138 -11.22 -4.25 25.31
C ARG A 138 -10.23 -3.89 24.23
N VAL A 139 -10.00 -2.59 24.06
CA VAL A 139 -9.03 -2.03 23.13
C VAL A 139 -8.08 -1.13 23.89
N LEU A 140 -6.78 -1.37 23.71
CA LEU A 140 -5.76 -0.36 23.96
C LEU A 140 -5.74 0.58 22.77
N GLU A 141 -6.10 1.85 22.98
CA GLU A 141 -6.13 2.89 21.96
C GLU A 141 -5.16 4.01 22.33
N ALA A 142 -4.00 4.04 21.69
CA ALA A 142 -3.03 5.11 21.85
C ALA A 142 -3.28 6.25 20.87
N HIS A 143 -3.23 7.48 21.37
CA HIS A 143 -3.11 8.70 20.58
C HIS A 143 -1.74 9.29 20.84
N VAL A 144 -0.90 9.33 19.82
CA VAL A 144 0.52 9.71 19.95
C VAL A 144 0.85 10.87 19.03
N TYR A 145 1.69 11.79 19.49
CA TYR A 145 2.18 12.93 18.72
C TYR A 145 3.70 12.99 18.74
N VAL A 146 4.33 12.82 17.58
CA VAL A 146 5.78 12.88 17.42
C VAL A 146 6.10 13.53 16.08
N ASN A 147 6.99 14.52 16.08
CA ASN A 147 7.53 15.19 14.88
C ASN A 147 6.45 15.63 13.87
N MET A 148 5.46 16.40 14.35
CA MET A 148 4.32 16.92 13.54
C MET A 148 3.35 15.88 12.98
N THR A 149 3.55 14.60 13.31
CA THR A 149 2.64 13.52 12.94
C THR A 149 1.86 13.05 14.16
N ALA A 150 0.56 12.87 13.97
CA ALA A 150 -0.33 12.26 14.93
C ALA A 150 -0.62 10.83 14.53
N PHE A 151 -0.42 9.91 15.46
CA PHE A 151 -0.69 8.49 15.29
C PHE A 151 -1.90 8.08 16.15
N VAL A 152 -2.65 7.09 15.67
CA VAL A 152 -3.61 6.31 16.44
C VAL A 152 -3.18 4.86 16.34
N ILE A 153 -3.00 4.19 17.47
CA ILE A 153 -2.56 2.79 17.51
C ILE A 153 -3.58 2.00 18.30
N THR A 154 -4.12 0.94 17.73
CA THR A 154 -5.12 0.10 18.38
C THR A 154 -4.70 -1.35 18.44
N ALA A 155 -5.01 -2.02 19.56
CA ALA A 155 -4.94 -3.46 19.70
C ALA A 155 -6.08 -3.95 20.59
N GLY A 156 -6.71 -5.06 20.19
CA GLY A 156 -7.63 -5.80 21.04
C GLY A 156 -6.89 -6.47 22.19
N ILE A 157 -7.56 -6.60 23.33
CA ILE A 157 -7.08 -7.33 24.50
C ILE A 157 -8.25 -8.09 25.15
N LEU A 158 -7.94 -9.26 25.68
CA LEU A 158 -8.77 -9.99 26.63
C LEU A 158 -8.31 -9.70 28.07
N ASP A 159 -9.23 -9.34 28.97
CA ASP A 159 -8.94 -9.16 30.40
C ASP A 159 -10.05 -9.70 31.30
N LEU A 160 -9.82 -10.88 31.89
CA LEU A 160 -10.68 -11.53 32.87
C LEU A 160 -10.16 -11.36 34.31
N SER A 161 -9.37 -10.31 34.59
CA SER A 161 -8.83 -10.07 35.94
C SER A 161 -9.89 -9.65 36.95
N ASP A 162 -11.00 -9.06 36.50
CA ASP A 162 -12.12 -8.68 37.38
C ASP A 162 -12.82 -9.91 37.97
N GLN A 163 -13.11 -9.85 39.27
CA GLN A 163 -13.79 -10.90 40.01
C GLN A 163 -15.16 -11.27 39.43
N LYS A 164 -15.86 -10.35 38.77
CA LYS A 164 -17.16 -10.65 38.11
C LYS A 164 -17.03 -11.70 37.00
N TYR A 165 -15.83 -11.93 36.47
CA TYR A 165 -15.56 -12.94 35.44
C TYR A 165 -15.07 -14.28 35.97
N MET A 166 -15.10 -14.55 37.28
CA MET A 166 -14.64 -15.83 37.85
C MET A 166 -15.24 -17.07 37.16
N GLU A 167 -16.54 -17.09 36.89
CA GLU A 167 -17.19 -18.23 36.20
C GLU A 167 -16.76 -18.33 34.74
N ARG A 168 -16.61 -17.19 34.05
CA ARG A 168 -16.11 -17.15 32.67
C ARG A 168 -14.67 -17.67 32.62
N LYS A 169 -13.82 -17.25 33.56
CA LYS A 169 -12.44 -17.68 33.69
C LYS A 169 -12.32 -19.21 33.85
N LYS A 170 -13.19 -19.84 34.66
CA LYS A 170 -13.26 -21.30 34.76
C LYS A 170 -13.52 -21.98 33.41
N THR A 171 -14.38 -21.41 32.58
CA THR A 171 -14.67 -21.94 31.22
C THR A 171 -13.45 -21.85 30.32
N TYR A 172 -12.73 -20.73 30.32
CA TYR A 172 -11.49 -20.58 29.53
C TYR A 172 -10.38 -21.53 30.00
N ILE A 173 -10.21 -21.70 31.32
CA ILE A 173 -9.26 -22.68 31.89
C ILE A 173 -9.60 -24.10 31.41
N LYS A 174 -10.88 -24.49 31.44
CA LYS A 174 -11.33 -25.80 30.91
C LYS A 174 -11.07 -25.96 29.41
N ALA A 175 -11.08 -24.85 28.67
CA ALA A 175 -10.73 -24.82 27.24
C ALA A 175 -9.21 -24.76 26.99
N GLY A 176 -8.38 -24.82 28.04
CA GLY A 176 -6.91 -24.90 27.94
C GLY A 176 -6.20 -23.54 27.86
N PHE A 177 -6.89 -22.43 28.14
CA PHE A 177 -6.26 -21.11 28.14
C PHE A 177 -5.39 -20.90 29.38
N SER A 178 -4.21 -20.32 29.18
CA SER A 178 -3.32 -19.86 30.25
C SER A 178 -3.77 -18.51 30.83
N GLU A 179 -3.24 -18.17 32.01
CA GLU A 179 -3.49 -16.86 32.63
C GLU A 179 -3.10 -15.69 31.72
N ALA A 180 -1.96 -15.81 31.02
CA ALA A 180 -1.48 -14.79 30.10
C ALA A 180 -2.42 -14.57 28.89
N GLN A 181 -3.09 -15.64 28.43
CA GLN A 181 -4.07 -15.55 27.35
C GLN A 181 -5.42 -14.99 27.81
N MET A 182 -5.74 -15.07 29.10
CA MET A 182 -6.97 -14.51 29.68
C MET A 182 -6.78 -13.10 30.23
N ASN A 183 -5.54 -12.63 30.34
CA ASN A 183 -5.19 -11.28 30.80
C ASN A 183 -4.02 -10.74 29.95
N GLU A 184 -4.35 -10.25 28.77
CA GLU A 184 -3.39 -9.83 27.75
C GLU A 184 -2.92 -8.39 27.94
N LYS A 185 -3.62 -7.59 28.75
CA LYS A 185 -3.35 -6.16 28.94
C LYS A 185 -1.89 -5.86 29.28
N PRO A 186 -1.25 -6.49 30.29
CA PRO A 186 0.10 -6.11 30.69
C PRO A 186 1.12 -6.28 29.55
N ALA A 187 1.08 -7.42 28.87
CA ALA A 187 1.99 -7.72 27.77
C ALA A 187 1.72 -6.83 26.55
N LYS A 188 0.44 -6.63 26.18
CA LYS A 188 0.07 -5.80 25.04
C LYS A 188 0.41 -4.33 25.26
N LEU A 189 0.20 -3.81 26.47
CA LEU A 189 0.56 -2.44 26.85
C LEU A 189 2.06 -2.22 26.78
N ALA A 190 2.87 -3.15 27.32
CA ALA A 190 4.33 -3.06 27.25
C ALA A 190 4.83 -3.08 25.79
N ALA A 191 4.28 -3.95 24.96
CA ALA A 191 4.60 -4.02 23.53
C ALA A 191 4.21 -2.73 22.79
N MET A 192 3.03 -2.17 23.08
CA MET A 192 2.57 -0.90 22.51
C MET A 192 3.49 0.26 22.91
N GLN A 193 3.89 0.33 24.17
CA GLN A 193 4.84 1.35 24.65
C GLN A 193 6.22 1.22 24.00
N SER A 194 6.71 -0.01 23.80
CA SER A 194 7.94 -0.27 23.05
C SER A 194 7.83 0.25 21.62
N LEU A 195 6.75 -0.07 20.90
CA LEU A 195 6.50 0.43 19.55
C LEU A 195 6.45 1.96 19.48
N ILE A 196 5.71 2.59 20.42
CA ILE A 196 5.61 4.06 20.53
C ILE A 196 6.98 4.71 20.75
N SER A 197 7.87 4.09 21.53
CA SER A 197 9.20 4.63 21.79
C SER A 197 10.09 4.71 20.54
N ARG A 198 9.79 3.89 19.52
CA ARG A 198 10.54 3.77 18.26
C ARG A 198 9.92 4.56 17.11
N LEU A 199 8.74 5.14 17.34
CA LEU A 199 7.95 5.85 16.35
C LEU A 199 8.45 7.29 16.16
N SER A 200 8.53 7.73 14.92
CA SER A 200 8.83 9.11 14.54
C SER A 200 7.94 9.56 13.40
N GLY A 201 7.47 10.80 13.44
CA GLY A 201 6.92 11.49 12.27
C GLY A 201 8.02 11.84 11.26
N ARG A 202 7.68 11.84 9.97
CA ARG A 202 8.51 12.28 8.84
C ARG A 202 7.62 12.60 7.64
N LYS A 203 8.16 13.23 6.60
CA LYS A 203 7.48 13.25 5.30
C LYS A 203 7.64 11.92 4.59
N ASP A 204 6.75 11.61 3.66
CA ASP A 204 6.76 10.35 2.92
C ASP A 204 8.01 10.20 2.04
N GLU A 205 8.50 11.31 1.50
CA GLU A 205 9.71 11.42 0.69
C GLU A 205 11.02 11.40 1.49
N ASP A 206 10.98 11.60 2.81
CA ASP A 206 12.17 11.52 3.65
C ASP A 206 12.54 10.05 3.85
N ILE A 207 13.70 9.60 3.35
CA ILE A 207 14.19 8.22 3.52
C ILE A 207 15.04 8.14 4.81
N PRO A 208 14.59 7.45 5.87
CA PRO A 208 15.38 7.33 7.09
C PRO A 208 16.60 6.43 6.89
N SER A 209 17.78 6.89 7.28
CA SER A 209 19.03 6.11 7.22
C SER A 209 19.09 4.98 8.26
N ALA A 210 18.31 5.09 9.34
CA ALA A 210 18.23 4.06 10.36
C ALA A 210 17.46 2.83 9.86
N ARG A 211 17.84 1.64 10.31
CA ARG A 211 17.07 0.40 10.07
C ARG A 211 15.69 0.48 10.73
N GLY A 212 14.68 0.06 9.98
CA GLY A 212 13.28 0.15 10.40
C GLY A 212 12.31 0.22 9.24
N VAL A 213 11.04 0.35 9.57
CA VAL A 213 9.89 0.27 8.67
C VAL A 213 9.32 1.66 8.41
N CYS A 214 9.22 2.03 7.14
CA CYS A 214 8.52 3.23 6.69
C CYS A 214 7.01 3.00 6.66
N ILE A 215 6.28 3.83 7.39
CA ILE A 215 4.81 3.89 7.37
C ILE A 215 4.38 5.26 6.80
N PRO A 216 3.11 5.49 6.42
CA PRO A 216 2.67 6.79 5.95
C PRO A 216 3.00 7.88 6.98
N ASN A 217 3.65 8.97 6.55
CA ASN A 217 4.06 10.10 7.39
C ASN A 217 4.88 9.73 8.64
N GLY A 218 5.48 8.55 8.66
CA GLY A 218 6.08 8.00 9.87
C GLY A 218 7.14 6.93 9.62
N PHE A 219 7.85 6.61 10.69
CA PHE A 219 8.93 5.63 10.69
C PHE A 219 8.97 4.90 12.03
N ILE A 220 9.18 3.59 11.99
CA ILE A 220 9.36 2.75 13.17
C ILE A 220 10.76 2.15 13.10
N ARG A 221 11.64 2.57 14.00
CA ARG A 221 13.00 2.03 14.10
C ARG A 221 12.97 0.57 14.55
N ASP A 222 13.85 -0.27 13.99
CA ASP A 222 14.00 -1.65 14.47
C ASP A 222 14.51 -1.67 15.93
N ASP A 223 14.11 -2.67 16.72
CA ASP A 223 14.65 -2.98 18.06
C ASP A 223 15.51 -4.25 18.09
N GLY A 224 15.77 -4.85 16.93
CA GLY A 224 16.45 -6.14 16.81
C GLY A 224 15.54 -7.36 17.08
N GLY A 225 14.29 -7.12 17.46
CA GLY A 225 13.25 -8.14 17.54
C GLY A 225 12.71 -8.53 16.16
N LYS A 226 11.90 -9.60 16.15
CA LYS A 226 11.13 -10.01 14.97
C LYS A 226 9.70 -9.52 15.16
N HIS A 227 9.24 -8.67 14.25
CA HIS A 227 7.87 -8.17 14.20
C HIS A 227 7.19 -8.66 12.94
N LYS A 228 5.88 -8.91 13.01
CA LYS A 228 5.07 -9.06 11.80
C LYS A 228 4.81 -7.67 11.23
N GLU A 229 4.99 -7.49 9.94
CA GLU A 229 4.87 -6.21 9.25
C GLU A 229 4.04 -6.41 8.00
N ILE A 230 2.85 -5.82 7.96
CA ILE A 230 1.95 -5.85 6.82
C ILE A 230 1.52 -4.42 6.51
N LEU A 231 1.82 -3.92 5.31
CA LEU A 231 1.63 -2.52 4.96
C LEU A 231 1.09 -2.38 3.54
N ILE A 232 0.05 -1.56 3.40
CA ILE A 232 -0.54 -1.26 2.09
C ILE A 232 -0.51 0.25 1.82
N PHE A 233 0.06 0.62 0.69
CA PHE A 233 0.01 1.96 0.13
C PHE A 233 -0.82 1.94 -1.15
N ARG A 234 -1.63 2.98 -1.35
CA ARG A 234 -2.46 3.09 -2.55
C ARG A 234 -2.50 4.51 -3.06
N TYR A 235 -2.19 4.69 -4.33
CA TYR A 235 -2.22 5.95 -5.04
C TYR A 235 -3.27 5.85 -6.13
N GLU A 236 -4.07 6.89 -6.28
CA GLU A 236 -5.18 6.89 -7.24
C GLU A 236 -5.37 8.27 -7.83
N ASN A 237 -5.62 8.29 -9.13
CA ASN A 237 -6.13 9.43 -9.89
C ASN A 237 -7.27 8.97 -10.82
N ASP A 238 -7.69 9.83 -11.74
CA ASP A 238 -8.79 9.54 -12.66
C ASP A 238 -8.43 8.47 -13.71
N ASP A 239 -7.14 8.27 -13.98
CA ASP A 239 -6.65 7.37 -15.01
C ASP A 239 -6.36 5.96 -14.48
N PHE A 240 -5.78 5.83 -13.29
CA PHE A 240 -5.32 4.54 -12.75
C PHE A 240 -5.22 4.51 -11.22
N VAL A 241 -5.01 3.29 -10.70
CA VAL A 241 -4.65 2.98 -9.32
C VAL A 241 -3.27 2.32 -9.33
N PHE A 242 -2.42 2.71 -8.38
CA PHE A 242 -1.13 2.07 -8.09
C PHE A 242 -1.13 1.63 -6.62
N GLY A 243 -0.98 0.34 -6.37
CA GLY A 243 -0.98 -0.26 -5.05
C GLY A 243 0.35 -0.96 -4.76
N VAL A 244 0.81 -0.87 -3.52
CA VAL A 244 2.00 -1.56 -3.03
C VAL A 244 1.64 -2.22 -1.70
N ASP A 245 1.83 -3.52 -1.62
CA ASP A 245 1.57 -4.35 -0.44
C ASP A 245 2.86 -5.07 -0.04
N MET A 246 3.27 -4.93 1.21
CA MET A 246 4.44 -5.61 1.78
C MET A 246 3.99 -6.48 2.95
N ASP A 247 4.42 -7.73 2.94
CA ASP A 247 4.20 -8.68 4.03
C ASP A 247 5.49 -9.45 4.34
N ASN A 248 6.01 -9.27 5.55
CA ASN A 248 7.23 -9.93 5.99
C ASN A 248 7.01 -11.33 6.61
N THR A 249 5.75 -11.75 6.72
CA THR A 249 5.35 -13.06 7.25
C THR A 249 5.30 -14.12 6.15
N ILE A 250 5.15 -13.70 4.89
CA ILE A 250 5.24 -14.56 3.71
C ILE A 250 6.69 -15.04 3.55
N LYS A 251 6.85 -16.36 3.52
CA LYS A 251 8.13 -17.02 3.29
C LYS A 251 8.32 -17.33 1.82
N GLY A 252 9.58 -17.29 1.38
CA GLY A 252 9.97 -17.73 0.05
C GLY A 252 9.45 -19.14 -0.26
N SER A 253 8.91 -19.33 -1.46
CA SER A 253 8.44 -20.62 -1.94
C SER A 253 8.50 -20.72 -3.46
N ASP A 254 8.41 -21.94 -4.00
CA ASP A 254 8.32 -22.14 -5.44
C ASP A 254 6.94 -21.75 -6.02
N ASP A 255 5.98 -21.27 -5.22
CA ASP A 255 4.70 -20.75 -5.70
C ASP A 255 4.80 -19.31 -6.23
N THR A 256 5.65 -19.13 -7.25
CA THR A 256 5.89 -17.81 -7.87
C THR A 256 4.78 -17.43 -8.86
N LEU A 257 4.69 -16.14 -9.22
CA LEU A 257 3.80 -15.63 -10.26
C LEU A 257 3.90 -16.46 -11.55
N PHE A 258 5.10 -16.86 -11.95
CA PHE A 258 5.30 -17.62 -13.17
C PHE A 258 4.95 -19.09 -13.00
N ASN A 259 5.14 -19.69 -11.83
CA ASN A 259 4.70 -21.06 -11.58
C ASN A 259 3.17 -21.18 -11.51
N ARG A 260 2.47 -20.08 -11.18
CA ARG A 260 1.01 -19.96 -11.24
C ARG A 260 0.44 -19.74 -12.65
N SER A 261 1.26 -19.78 -13.70
CA SER A 261 0.84 -19.43 -15.07
C SER A 261 -0.37 -20.18 -15.61
N ALA A 262 -0.50 -21.48 -15.33
CA ALA A 262 -1.63 -22.26 -15.82
C ALA A 262 -2.96 -21.74 -15.24
N GLN A 263 -2.99 -21.48 -13.93
CA GLN A 263 -4.16 -20.97 -13.22
C GLN A 263 -4.50 -19.54 -13.68
N ILE A 264 -3.49 -18.67 -13.81
CA ILE A 264 -3.67 -17.30 -14.28
C ILE A 264 -4.23 -17.28 -15.71
N ASN A 265 -3.67 -18.08 -16.61
CA ASN A 265 -4.15 -18.13 -18.00
C ASN A 265 -5.61 -18.61 -18.10
N GLU A 266 -6.04 -19.55 -17.26
CA GLU A 266 -7.45 -19.96 -17.18
C GLU A 266 -8.33 -18.81 -16.65
N ALA A 267 -7.90 -18.09 -15.62
CA ALA A 267 -8.63 -16.95 -15.08
C ALA A 267 -8.75 -15.78 -16.08
N LEU A 268 -7.72 -15.54 -16.91
CA LEU A 268 -7.77 -14.51 -17.96
C LEU A 268 -8.81 -14.86 -19.03
N LYS A 269 -8.89 -16.13 -19.45
CA LYS A 269 -9.88 -16.60 -20.42
C LYS A 269 -11.31 -16.37 -19.91
N THR A 270 -11.58 -16.70 -18.66
CA THR A 270 -12.93 -16.54 -18.07
C THR A 270 -13.30 -15.07 -17.86
N SER A 271 -12.31 -14.19 -17.71
CA SER A 271 -12.50 -12.75 -17.47
C SER A 271 -12.45 -11.90 -18.74
N ASN A 272 -12.35 -12.51 -19.93
CA ASN A 272 -12.16 -11.83 -21.22
C ASN A 272 -10.96 -10.84 -21.20
N GLN A 273 -9.87 -11.29 -20.57
CA GLN A 273 -8.59 -10.59 -20.48
C GLN A 273 -7.53 -11.35 -21.28
N TYR A 274 -6.44 -10.67 -21.62
CA TYR A 274 -5.31 -11.23 -22.35
C TYR A 274 -3.98 -10.78 -21.74
N THR A 275 -2.96 -11.60 -21.93
CA THR A 275 -1.58 -11.24 -21.57
C THR A 275 -1.02 -10.25 -22.58
N ILE A 276 -0.48 -9.14 -22.09
CA ILE A 276 0.29 -8.17 -22.87
C ILE A 276 1.78 -8.52 -22.82
N LYS A 277 2.32 -8.71 -21.61
CA LYS A 277 3.76 -8.94 -21.39
C LYS A 277 3.95 -9.76 -20.12
N LYS A 278 4.92 -10.68 -20.15
CA LYS A 278 5.37 -11.46 -19.01
C LYS A 278 6.90 -11.37 -18.97
N VAL A 279 7.46 -10.88 -17.87
CA VAL A 279 8.90 -10.56 -17.79
C VAL A 279 9.47 -10.78 -16.39
N ALA A 280 10.59 -11.50 -16.30
CA ALA A 280 11.39 -11.54 -15.09
C ALA A 280 12.32 -10.32 -15.07
N LEU A 281 12.43 -9.67 -13.92
CA LEU A 281 13.24 -8.47 -13.73
C LEU A 281 14.02 -8.55 -12.42
N SER A 282 15.05 -7.72 -12.29
CA SER A 282 15.84 -7.61 -11.06
C SER A 282 16.17 -6.15 -10.73
N PRO A 283 15.16 -5.30 -10.46
CA PRO A 283 15.38 -3.88 -10.19
C PRO A 283 16.27 -3.75 -8.95
N ASN A 284 17.44 -3.14 -9.15
CA ASN A 284 18.47 -2.97 -8.12
C ASN A 284 18.79 -4.27 -7.34
N GLY A 285 18.77 -5.42 -8.04
CA GLY A 285 19.09 -6.72 -7.45
C GLY A 285 17.97 -7.41 -6.69
N ILE A 286 16.74 -6.88 -6.72
CA ILE A 286 15.55 -7.50 -6.11
C ILE A 286 14.95 -8.50 -7.12
N PRO A 287 14.93 -9.81 -6.87
CA PRO A 287 14.28 -10.77 -7.77
C PRO A 287 12.78 -10.49 -7.86
N ALA A 288 12.27 -10.28 -9.08
CA ALA A 288 10.86 -9.99 -9.29
C ALA A 288 10.33 -10.54 -10.61
N GLU A 289 9.05 -10.91 -10.60
CA GLU A 289 8.32 -11.37 -11.76
C GLU A 289 7.17 -10.41 -12.03
N SER A 290 7.02 -9.96 -13.28
CA SER A 290 5.94 -9.06 -13.68
C SER A 290 5.10 -9.67 -14.80
N TRP A 291 3.78 -9.48 -14.67
CA TRP A 291 2.80 -9.90 -15.66
C TRP A 291 1.78 -8.79 -15.88
N LEU A 292 1.63 -8.39 -17.14
CA LEU A 292 0.81 -7.30 -17.59
C LEU A 292 -0.38 -7.85 -18.38
N PHE A 293 -1.59 -7.44 -18.01
CA PHE A 293 -2.84 -7.86 -18.64
C PHE A 293 -3.59 -6.67 -19.23
N GLY A 294 -4.34 -6.95 -20.30
CA GLY A 294 -5.32 -6.05 -20.90
C GLY A 294 -6.69 -6.71 -20.96
N GLY A 295 -7.74 -5.90 -20.97
CA GLY A 295 -9.11 -6.38 -21.06
C GLY A 295 -10.08 -5.32 -21.56
N THR A 296 -11.33 -5.72 -21.76
CA THR A 296 -12.42 -4.78 -22.09
C THR A 296 -13.40 -4.72 -20.92
N GLN A 297 -13.83 -3.52 -20.57
CA GLN A 297 -14.83 -3.24 -19.55
C GLN A 297 -15.92 -2.33 -20.11
N THR A 298 -17.08 -2.33 -19.45
CA THR A 298 -18.17 -1.40 -19.74
C THR A 298 -18.25 -0.38 -18.62
N ILE A 299 -18.13 0.91 -18.95
CA ILE A 299 -18.24 2.02 -18.00
C ILE A 299 -19.42 2.89 -18.42
N ARG A 300 -20.26 3.27 -17.44
CA ARG A 300 -21.33 4.22 -17.67
C ARG A 300 -20.78 5.63 -17.72
N SER A 301 -21.00 6.32 -18.83
CA SER A 301 -20.59 7.71 -19.02
C SER A 301 -21.37 8.62 -18.07
N PRO A 302 -20.70 9.40 -17.19
CA PRO A 302 -21.41 10.35 -16.32
C PRO A 302 -22.01 11.52 -17.11
N VAL A 303 -21.53 11.79 -18.33
CA VAL A 303 -22.01 12.89 -19.18
C VAL A 303 -23.22 12.47 -20.00
N THR A 304 -23.16 11.32 -20.68
CA THR A 304 -24.22 10.88 -21.58
C THR A 304 -25.20 9.91 -20.94
N GLY A 305 -24.85 9.37 -19.76
CA GLY A 305 -25.63 8.35 -19.06
C GLY A 305 -25.64 6.96 -19.73
N LYS A 306 -24.90 6.80 -20.84
CA LYS A 306 -24.85 5.57 -21.66
C LYS A 306 -23.64 4.71 -21.31
N ASP A 307 -23.78 3.41 -21.55
CA ASP A 307 -22.70 2.44 -21.40
C ASP A 307 -21.71 2.57 -22.56
N GLU A 308 -20.44 2.70 -22.23
CA GLU A 308 -19.33 2.80 -23.17
C GLU A 308 -18.36 1.63 -22.93
N LYS A 309 -17.97 0.94 -24.01
CA LYS A 309 -16.88 -0.04 -23.93
C LYS A 309 -15.55 0.70 -23.87
N ASN A 310 -14.70 0.29 -22.94
CA ASN A 310 -13.37 0.83 -22.75
C ASN A 310 -12.36 -0.29 -22.52
N THR A 311 -11.12 -0.08 -22.95
CA THR A 311 -10.01 -0.98 -22.61
C THR A 311 -9.50 -0.65 -21.21
N PHE A 312 -9.11 -1.66 -20.46
CA PHE A 312 -8.43 -1.49 -19.18
C PHE A 312 -7.17 -2.32 -19.11
N TYR A 313 -6.30 -1.93 -18.18
CA TYR A 313 -5.03 -2.56 -17.93
C TYR A 313 -4.95 -2.98 -16.47
N ASN A 314 -4.34 -4.14 -16.21
CA ASN A 314 -4.05 -4.63 -14.87
C ASN A 314 -2.67 -5.29 -14.90
N PHE A 315 -1.72 -4.68 -14.22
CA PHE A 315 -0.34 -5.10 -14.17
C PHE A 315 0.03 -5.47 -12.75
N MET A 316 0.80 -6.53 -12.63
CA MET A 316 1.29 -7.03 -11.36
C MET A 316 2.79 -7.26 -11.42
N LEU A 317 3.43 -7.03 -10.28
CA LEU A 317 4.78 -7.46 -9.98
C LEU A 317 4.80 -8.08 -8.60
N TYR A 318 5.46 -9.22 -8.50
CA TYR A 318 5.73 -9.91 -7.25
C TYR A 318 7.25 -9.98 -7.06
N ALA A 319 7.73 -9.42 -5.96
CA ALA A 319 9.14 -9.40 -5.60
C ALA A 319 9.41 -10.31 -4.39
N ASN A 320 10.57 -10.96 -4.44
CA ASN A 320 11.05 -11.94 -3.46
C ASN A 320 10.14 -13.17 -3.25
N GLU A 321 9.21 -13.52 -4.15
CA GLU A 321 8.33 -14.69 -3.91
C GLU A 321 9.08 -16.00 -3.65
N GLN A 322 10.22 -16.21 -4.31
CA GLN A 322 11.02 -17.42 -4.11
C GLN A 322 11.91 -17.37 -2.85
N ASP A 323 12.39 -16.18 -2.50
CA ASP A 323 13.47 -15.99 -1.50
C ASP A 323 13.06 -15.06 -0.33
N ALA A 324 11.75 -14.84 -0.13
CA ALA A 324 11.26 -13.91 0.89
C ALA A 324 11.72 -14.34 2.28
N THR A 325 12.23 -13.34 3.01
CA THR A 325 12.62 -13.45 4.42
C THR A 325 12.12 -12.21 5.16
N PRO A 326 12.08 -12.20 6.51
CA PRO A 326 11.67 -11.01 7.24
C PRO A 326 12.50 -9.74 6.91
N ASP A 327 13.79 -9.89 6.59
CA ASP A 327 14.66 -8.78 6.17
C ASP A 327 14.51 -8.41 4.67
N LYS A 328 14.00 -9.33 3.84
CA LYS A 328 13.68 -9.16 2.42
C LYS A 328 12.22 -9.56 2.19
N PRO A 329 11.26 -8.77 2.69
CA PRO A 329 9.87 -9.19 2.75
C PRO A 329 9.25 -9.40 1.36
N ASN A 330 8.18 -10.17 1.28
CA ASN A 330 7.40 -10.24 0.05
C ASN A 330 6.85 -8.85 -0.27
N LEU A 331 6.85 -8.49 -1.56
CA LEU A 331 6.33 -7.21 -2.03
C LEU A 331 5.52 -7.43 -3.30
N ASN A 332 4.25 -7.02 -3.24
CA ASN A 332 3.30 -7.11 -4.33
C ASN A 332 2.96 -5.70 -4.80
N ILE A 333 3.13 -5.45 -6.09
CA ILE A 333 2.84 -4.17 -6.70
C ILE A 333 1.74 -4.40 -7.74
N GLY A 334 0.64 -3.66 -7.62
CA GLY A 334 -0.45 -3.65 -8.58
C GLY A 334 -0.58 -2.28 -9.25
N PHE A 335 -0.88 -2.27 -10.54
CA PHE A 335 -1.15 -1.05 -11.29
C PHE A 335 -2.25 -1.30 -12.31
N GLY A 336 -3.30 -0.49 -12.32
CA GLY A 336 -4.36 -0.72 -13.28
C GLY A 336 -5.37 0.40 -13.43
N SER A 337 -6.13 0.32 -14.51
CA SER A 337 -7.21 1.24 -14.86
C SER A 337 -8.57 0.54 -14.85
N GLU A 338 -8.71 -0.55 -14.09
CA GLU A 338 -10.00 -1.20 -13.89
C GLU A 338 -10.98 -0.19 -13.27
N TYR A 339 -12.21 -0.19 -13.79
CA TYR A 339 -13.27 0.76 -13.49
C TYR A 339 -12.96 2.23 -13.81
N LYS A 340 -11.86 2.51 -14.53
CA LYS A 340 -11.43 3.85 -14.93
C LYS A 340 -11.34 4.00 -16.45
N LYS A 341 -11.65 5.21 -16.92
CA LYS A 341 -11.45 5.59 -18.32
C LYS A 341 -10.11 6.31 -18.46
N THR A 342 -9.03 5.52 -18.44
CA THR A 342 -7.67 6.04 -18.61
C THR A 342 -7.52 6.79 -19.94
N ARG A 343 -6.85 7.95 -19.92
CA ARG A 343 -6.46 8.65 -21.14
C ARG A 343 -5.19 8.08 -21.79
N TYR A 344 -4.48 7.19 -21.10
CA TYR A 344 -3.22 6.62 -21.55
C TYR A 344 -3.46 5.43 -22.50
N SER A 345 -2.67 5.35 -23.56
CA SER A 345 -2.62 4.17 -24.42
C SER A 345 -1.97 2.98 -23.71
N GLU A 346 -2.07 1.79 -24.30
CA GLU A 346 -1.38 0.58 -23.79
C GLU A 346 0.12 0.82 -23.60
N ALA A 347 0.78 1.36 -24.62
CA ALA A 347 2.21 1.65 -24.57
C ALA A 347 2.57 2.65 -23.46
N GLN A 348 1.74 3.68 -23.26
CA GLN A 348 1.92 4.66 -22.19
C GLN A 348 1.71 4.06 -20.80
N MET A 349 0.71 3.20 -20.63
CA MET A 349 0.51 2.48 -19.37
C MET A 349 1.70 1.58 -19.04
N ILE A 350 2.23 0.85 -20.03
CA ILE A 350 3.44 0.03 -19.88
C ILE A 350 4.65 0.91 -19.53
N GLU A 351 4.80 2.09 -20.15
CA GLU A 351 5.90 3.01 -19.84
C GLU A 351 5.81 3.55 -18.41
N ILE A 352 4.62 3.93 -17.94
CA ILE A 352 4.40 4.36 -16.54
C ILE A 352 4.80 3.24 -15.59
N TRP A 353 4.33 2.01 -15.86
CA TRP A 353 4.65 0.83 -15.10
C TRP A 353 6.14 0.56 -15.03
N ASP A 354 6.80 0.47 -16.19
CA ASP A 354 8.23 0.17 -16.30
C ASP A 354 9.06 1.24 -15.56
N ARG A 355 8.69 2.53 -15.61
CA ARG A 355 9.36 3.60 -14.84
C ARG A 355 9.21 3.40 -13.32
N LEU A 356 8.01 3.07 -12.85
CA LEU A 356 7.74 2.83 -11.43
C LEU A 356 8.53 1.62 -10.92
N VAL A 357 8.36 0.45 -11.54
CA VAL A 357 8.92 -0.80 -11.00
C VAL A 357 10.43 -0.92 -11.15
N ASN A 358 11.02 -0.31 -12.19
CA ASN A 358 12.49 -0.33 -12.35
C ASN A 358 13.22 0.57 -11.35
N SER A 359 12.50 1.49 -10.67
CA SER A 359 13.07 2.33 -9.62
C SER A 359 13.12 1.65 -8.24
N LEU A 360 12.48 0.49 -8.11
CA LEU A 360 12.36 -0.27 -6.87
C LEU A 360 13.75 -0.64 -6.32
N ARG A 361 13.98 -0.34 -5.05
CA ARG A 361 15.20 -0.71 -4.31
C ARG A 361 14.87 -0.97 -2.84
N TYR A 362 15.75 -1.67 -2.14
CA TYR A 362 15.69 -1.74 -0.68
C TYR A 362 15.97 -0.36 -0.08
N LYS A 363 15.37 -0.11 1.10
CA LYS A 363 15.59 1.13 1.86
C LYS A 363 16.97 1.19 2.49
#